data_AF-A0A7X0HM97-F1
#
_entry.id   AF-A0A7X0HM97-F1
#
_cell.length_a   1.000
_cell.length_b   1.000
_cell.length_c   1.000
_cell.angle_alpha   90.00
_cell.angle_beta   90.00
_cell.angle_gamma   90.00
#
_symmetry.space_group_name_H-M   'P 1'
#
loop_
_entity.id
_entity.type
_entity.pdbx_description
1 polymer ?
#
loop_
_entity_poly.entity_id
_entity_poly.type
_entity_poly.pdbx_seq_one_letter_code
_entity_poly.pdbx_strand_id
1 'polypeptide(L)'
;MTDIDPDDIKAMRKQGDLSSFLRQQIAAGRTRREPAPAKPPPQPPGRRRPGTWPPGTRPPQPVPPPPAHIVDAALTEHRNWIVADRPEITTRCDCTACTPRSQT
;
A
#
# COMPACT_ATOMS: atom_id res chain seq x y z
N MET A 1 26.52 8.30 -38.41
CA MET A 1 25.85 7.00 -38.24
C MET A 1 26.30 6.20 -39.44
N THR A 2 27.06 5.12 -39.22
CA THR A 2 27.64 4.32 -40.31
C THR A 2 26.49 3.68 -41.10
N ASP A 3 26.40 4.00 -42.39
CA ASP A 3 25.47 3.33 -43.30
C ASP A 3 25.90 1.86 -43.40
N ILE A 4 24.99 0.94 -43.08
CA ILE A 4 25.24 -0.50 -43.13
C ILE A 4 24.58 -0.99 -44.41
N ASP A 5 25.38 -1.50 -45.34
CA ASP A 5 24.87 -1.96 -46.62
C ASP A 5 24.28 -3.39 -46.51
N PRO A 6 23.23 -3.72 -47.28
CA PRO A 6 22.75 -5.09 -47.44
C PRO A 6 23.84 -6.17 -47.65
N ASP A 7 24.94 -5.84 -48.34
CA ASP A 7 26.01 -6.80 -48.60
C ASP A 7 26.88 -7.09 -47.37
N ASP A 8 27.06 -6.11 -46.48
CA ASP A 8 27.70 -6.31 -45.18
C ASP A 8 26.88 -7.27 -44.31
N ILE A 9 25.55 -7.11 -44.31
CA ILE A 9 24.63 -7.98 -43.56
C ILE A 9 24.72 -9.42 -44.07
N LYS A 10 24.84 -9.63 -45.38
CA LYS A 10 25.03 -10.98 -45.96
C LYS A 10 26.34 -11.61 -45.53
N ALA A 11 27.45 -10.85 -45.53
CA ALA A 11 28.75 -11.33 -45.07
C ALA A 11 28.70 -11.74 -43.59
N MET A 12 28.10 -10.91 -42.75
CA MET A 12 27.94 -11.18 -41.31
C MET A 12 27.04 -12.38 -41.01
N ARG A 13 26.02 -12.64 -41.85
CA ARG A 13 25.21 -13.87 -41.73
C ARG A 13 26.04 -15.13 -41.99
N LYS A 14 26.93 -15.10 -42.99
CA LYS A 14 27.79 -16.25 -43.32
C LYS A 14 28.84 -16.50 -42.24
N GLN A 15 29.33 -15.45 -41.61
CA GLN A 15 30.32 -15.52 -40.51
C GLN A 15 29.68 -15.80 -39.14
N GLY A 16 28.35 -15.82 -39.05
CA GLY A 16 27.61 -16.12 -37.82
C GLY A 16 27.54 -14.98 -36.79
N ASP A 17 28.06 -13.79 -37.10
CA ASP A 17 28.24 -12.70 -36.14
C ASP A 17 27.17 -11.58 -36.23
N LEU A 18 26.19 -11.72 -37.13
CA LEU A 18 25.15 -10.71 -37.33
C LEU A 18 24.30 -10.48 -36.07
N SER A 19 23.94 -11.55 -35.35
CA SER A 19 23.07 -11.44 -34.17
C SER A 19 23.74 -10.66 -33.03
N SER A 20 25.04 -10.86 -32.83
CA SER A 20 25.85 -10.13 -31.85
C SER A 20 25.90 -8.65 -32.19
N PHE A 21 26.19 -8.33 -33.45
CA PHE A 21 26.26 -6.97 -33.95
C PHE A 21 24.94 -6.19 -33.80
N LEU A 22 23.80 -6.80 -34.17
CA LEU A 22 22.49 -6.15 -34.02
C LEU A 22 22.14 -5.87 -32.55
N ARG A 23 22.49 -6.79 -31.63
CA ARG A 23 22.31 -6.56 -30.19
C ARG A 23 23.15 -5.39 -29.68
N GLN A 24 24.37 -5.25 -30.17
CA GLN A 24 25.25 -4.13 -29.81
C GLN A 24 24.71 -2.79 -30.33
N GLN A 25 24.18 -2.75 -31.56
CA GLN A 25 23.55 -1.53 -32.11
C GLN A 25 22.31 -1.11 -31.30
N ILE A 26 21.46 -2.05 -30.91
CA ILE A 26 20.29 -1.77 -30.06
C ILE A 26 20.73 -1.28 -28.68
N ALA A 27 21.74 -1.91 -28.07
CA ALA A 27 22.28 -1.48 -26.78
C ALA A 27 22.84 -0.06 -26.84
N ALA A 28 23.64 0.26 -27.88
CA ALA A 28 24.17 1.60 -28.12
C ALA A 28 23.06 2.65 -28.35
N GLY A 29 21.97 2.26 -29.03
CA GLY A 29 20.81 3.12 -29.23
C GLY A 29 20.01 3.36 -27.94
N ARG A 30 19.93 2.37 -27.04
CA ARG A 30 19.27 2.49 -25.74
C ARG A 30 20.06 3.36 -24.76
N THR A 31 21.38 3.23 -24.73
CA THR A 31 22.23 4.04 -23.83
C THR A 31 22.27 5.51 -24.23
N ARG A 32 22.09 5.83 -25.51
CA ARG A 32 21.99 7.22 -25.99
C ARG A 32 20.62 7.87 -25.74
N ARG A 33 19.58 7.10 -25.42
CA ARG A 33 18.25 7.63 -25.15
C ARG A 33 18.10 7.91 -23.66
N GLU A 34 17.91 9.16 -23.31
CA GLU A 34 17.47 9.53 -21.96
C GLU A 34 16.04 8.98 -21.75
N PRO A 35 15.79 8.16 -20.70
CA PRO A 35 14.45 7.65 -20.45
C PRO A 35 13.55 8.82 -20.05
N ALA A 36 12.54 9.12 -20.88
CA ALA A 36 11.56 10.13 -20.52
C ALA A 36 10.80 9.65 -19.27
N PRO A 37 10.76 10.43 -18.18
CA PRO A 37 9.93 10.09 -17.04
C PRO A 37 8.47 10.12 -17.49
N ALA A 38 7.78 8.99 -17.32
CA ALA A 38 6.36 8.91 -17.60
C ALA A 38 5.64 9.91 -16.68
N LYS A 39 5.13 11.01 -17.25
CA LYS A 39 4.32 11.96 -16.49
C LYS A 39 3.00 11.26 -16.14
N PRO A 40 2.66 11.10 -14.85
CA PRO A 40 1.34 10.64 -14.49
C PRO A 40 0.31 11.63 -15.07
N PRO A 41 -0.85 11.17 -15.53
CA PRO A 41 -1.90 12.06 -16.01
C PRO A 41 -2.26 13.06 -14.90
N PRO A 42 -2.48 14.35 -15.22
CA PRO A 42 -2.92 15.32 -14.23
C PRO A 42 -4.22 14.81 -13.60
N GLN A 43 -4.21 14.71 -12.27
CA GLN A 43 -5.41 14.32 -11.53
C GLN A 43 -6.48 15.38 -11.78
N PRO A 44 -7.68 15.02 -12.27
CA PRO A 44 -8.72 16.00 -12.51
C PRO A 44 -9.09 16.67 -11.17
N PRO A 45 -9.30 18.00 -11.14
CA PRO A 45 -9.74 18.68 -9.94
C PRO A 45 -11.06 18.05 -9.49
N GLY A 46 -11.04 17.42 -8.31
CA GLY A 46 -12.23 16.79 -7.73
C GLY A 46 -12.26 15.25 -7.70
N ARG A 47 -11.29 14.52 -8.28
CA ARG A 47 -11.17 13.07 -7.99
C ARG A 47 -10.61 12.88 -6.58
N ARG A 48 -11.50 12.71 -5.61
CA ARG A 48 -11.14 12.27 -4.26
C ARG A 48 -10.44 10.92 -4.34
N ARG A 49 -9.32 10.76 -3.64
CA ARG A 49 -8.74 9.43 -3.46
C ARG A 49 -9.76 8.59 -2.66
N PRO A 50 -10.01 7.32 -3.04
CA PRO A 50 -10.80 6.42 -2.21
C PRO A 50 -10.33 6.47 -0.75
N GLY A 51 -11.25 6.65 0.19
CA GLY A 51 -10.94 6.79 1.63
C GLY A 51 -10.67 8.21 2.12
N THR A 52 -10.68 9.23 1.25
CA THR A 52 -10.56 10.64 1.69
C THR A 52 -11.91 11.19 2.13
N TRP A 53 -11.93 11.92 3.24
CA TRP A 53 -13.10 12.65 3.71
C TRP A 53 -13.56 13.72 2.68
N PRO A 54 -14.87 14.00 2.57
CA PRO A 54 -15.39 15.17 1.86
C PRO A 54 -14.74 16.49 2.33
N PRO A 55 -14.70 17.56 1.49
CA PRO A 55 -14.13 18.84 1.87
C PRO A 55 -15.02 19.46 2.96
N GLY A 56 -14.41 20.12 3.93
CA GLY A 56 -15.16 20.64 5.08
C GLY A 56 -15.62 19.58 6.07
N THR A 57 -15.31 18.29 5.83
CA THR A 57 -15.49 17.23 6.82
C THR A 57 -14.15 16.78 7.35
N ARG A 58 -14.12 16.43 8.64
CA ARG A 58 -12.95 15.90 9.34
C ARG A 58 -13.34 14.55 9.95
N PRO A 59 -12.37 13.63 10.13
CA PRO A 59 -12.62 12.42 10.90
C PRO A 59 -13.19 12.76 12.29
N PRO A 60 -13.97 11.85 12.90
CA PRO A 60 -14.36 11.98 14.30
C PRO A 60 -13.13 12.22 15.17
N GLN A 61 -13.28 13.04 16.22
CA GLN A 61 -12.20 13.21 17.17
C GLN A 61 -11.89 11.86 17.85
N PRO A 62 -10.62 11.52 18.06
CA PRO A 62 -10.27 10.35 18.84
C PRO A 62 -10.85 10.47 20.25
N VAL A 63 -11.35 9.36 20.78
CA VAL A 63 -11.84 9.29 22.15
C VAL A 63 -10.65 9.52 23.09
N PRO A 64 -10.78 10.38 24.12
CA PRO A 64 -9.70 10.57 25.09
C PRO A 64 -9.34 9.25 25.77
N PRO A 65 -8.06 9.03 26.13
CA PRO A 65 -7.68 7.84 26.86
C PRO A 65 -8.38 7.81 28.23
N PRO A 66 -8.71 6.62 28.75
CA PRO A 66 -9.27 6.50 30.10
C PRO A 66 -8.24 6.97 31.15
N PRO A 67 -8.69 7.44 32.32
CA PRO A 67 -7.80 7.78 33.42
C PRO A 67 -6.94 6.58 33.87
N ALA A 68 -5.68 6.82 34.23
CA ALA A 68 -4.72 5.76 34.58
C ALA A 68 -5.25 4.81 35.67
N HIS A 69 -5.88 5.34 36.72
CA HIS A 69 -6.42 4.53 37.82
C HIS A 69 -7.51 3.54 37.37
N ILE A 70 -8.29 3.87 36.33
CA ILE A 70 -9.30 2.95 35.77
C ILE A 70 -8.61 1.81 35.03
N VAL A 71 -7.53 2.10 34.30
CA VAL A 71 -6.72 1.09 33.62
C VAL A 71 -6.05 0.17 34.62
N ASP A 72 -5.47 0.72 35.69
CA ASP A 72 -4.80 -0.06 36.74
C ASP A 72 -5.77 -0.98 37.49
N ALA A 73 -6.98 -0.48 37.80
CA ALA A 73 -8.04 -1.27 38.41
C ALA A 73 -8.45 -2.44 37.50
N ALA A 74 -8.72 -2.16 36.22
CA ALA A 74 -9.09 -3.18 35.24
C ALA A 74 -7.99 -4.23 35.03
N LEU A 75 -6.72 -3.81 35.00
CA LEU A 75 -5.58 -4.73 34.90
C LEU A 75 -5.44 -5.61 36.14
N THR A 76 -5.68 -5.06 37.32
CA THR A 76 -5.63 -5.82 38.58
C THR A 76 -6.74 -6.86 38.62
N GLU A 77 -7.97 -6.47 38.27
CA GLU A 77 -9.10 -7.39 38.14
C GLU A 77 -8.82 -8.52 37.15
N HIS A 78 -8.29 -8.19 35.97
CA HIS A 78 -7.94 -9.18 34.95
C HIS A 78 -6.87 -10.17 35.44
N ARG A 79 -5.82 -9.68 36.13
CA ARG A 79 -4.79 -10.55 36.72
C ARG A 79 -5.38 -11.49 37.76
N ASN A 80 -6.27 -10.99 38.62
CA ASN A 80 -6.96 -11.81 39.61
C ASN A 80 -7.82 -12.89 38.95
N TRP A 81 -8.51 -12.57 37.85
CA TRP A 81 -9.28 -13.53 37.08
C TRP A 81 -8.41 -14.65 36.47
N ILE A 82 -7.20 -14.32 35.98
CA ILE A 82 -6.25 -15.32 35.50
C ILE A 82 -5.79 -16.23 36.64
N VAL A 83 -5.46 -15.67 37.81
CA VAL A 83 -5.02 -16.43 38.99
C VAL A 83 -6.12 -17.37 39.49
N ALA A 84 -7.39 -16.98 39.35
CA ALA A 84 -8.55 -17.79 39.69
C ALA A 84 -8.88 -18.89 38.66
N ASP A 85 -7.99 -19.15 37.70
CA ASP A 85 -8.18 -20.08 36.58
C ASP A 85 -9.40 -19.75 35.69
N ARG A 86 -9.58 -18.45 35.42
CA ARG A 86 -10.51 -17.95 34.39
C ARG A 86 -11.95 -18.43 34.58
N PRO A 87 -12.56 -18.19 35.75
CA PRO A 87 -13.94 -18.60 35.99
C PRO A 87 -14.88 -17.95 34.96
N GLU A 88 -16.00 -18.61 34.68
CA GLU A 88 -17.02 -18.10 33.76
C GLU A 88 -17.51 -16.72 34.23
N ILE A 89 -17.46 -15.74 33.32
CA ILE A 89 -17.89 -14.37 33.60
C ILE A 89 -19.41 -14.32 33.46
N THR A 90 -20.11 -14.30 34.60
CA THR A 90 -21.57 -14.16 34.65
C THR A 90 -22.04 -12.70 34.64
N THR A 91 -21.11 -11.76 34.86
CA THR A 91 -21.37 -10.32 34.84
C THR A 91 -21.70 -9.85 33.42
N ARG A 92 -22.91 -9.33 33.22
CA ARG A 92 -23.28 -8.67 31.96
C ARG A 92 -22.70 -7.26 31.91
N CYS A 93 -22.22 -6.87 30.73
CA CYS A 93 -21.77 -5.51 30.49
C CYS A 93 -22.96 -4.63 30.14
N ASP A 94 -23.16 -3.54 30.89
CA ASP A 94 -24.28 -2.61 30.68
C ASP A 94 -23.97 -1.54 29.60
N CYS A 95 -22.93 -1.76 28.79
CA CYS A 95 -22.53 -0.82 27.74
C CYS A 95 -23.61 -0.72 26.65
N THR A 96 -23.78 0.44 26.02
CA THR A 96 -24.79 0.65 24.97
C THR A 96 -24.62 -0.28 23.76
N ALA A 97 -23.42 -0.80 23.52
CA ALA A 97 -23.16 -1.79 22.48
C ALA A 97 -23.50 -3.24 22.92
N CYS A 98 -23.55 -3.46 24.22
CA CYS A 98 -23.78 -4.75 24.88
C CYS A 98 -25.27 -4.93 25.25
N THR A 99 -25.99 -3.82 25.42
CA THR A 99 -27.43 -3.78 25.67
C THR A 99 -28.18 -3.62 24.33
N PRO A 100 -28.87 -4.65 23.81
CA PRO A 100 -29.63 -4.50 22.59
C PRO A 100 -30.69 -3.41 22.77
N ARG A 101 -30.72 -2.44 21.87
CA ARG A 101 -31.84 -1.49 21.79
C ARG A 101 -33.09 -2.29 21.49
N SER A 102 -34.01 -2.39 22.45
CA SER A 102 -35.38 -2.82 22.19
C SER A 102 -35.91 -1.93 21.07
N GLN A 103 -36.11 -2.50 19.88
CA GLN A 103 -36.78 -1.81 18.79
C GLN A 103 -38.25 -1.71 19.21
N THR A 104 -38.68 -0.52 19.61
CA THR A 104 -40.10 -0.15 19.73
C THR A 104 -40.47 0.73 18.56
#